data_AF-A0A179I3F3-F1
#
_entry.id   AF-A0A179I3F3-F1
#
_cell.length_a   1.000
_cell.length_b   1.000
_cell.length_c   1.000
_cell.angle_alpha   90.00
_cell.angle_beta   90.00
_cell.angle_gamma   90.00
#
_symmetry.space_group_name_H-M   'P 1'
#
loop_
_entity.id
_entity.type
_entity.pdbx_description
1 polymer ?
#
loop_
_entity_poly.entity_id
_entity_poly.type
_entity_poly.pdbx_seq_one_letter_code
_entity_poly.pdbx_strand_id
1 'polypeptide(L)'
;MYYALQRECQASAVLQLMQAALAQRDAPGPILVYPQPWDWVEGHENMLAFSDEWRRKGLPAHCNPDELVEVTSMPRVRKCYGWIKIKGETLFRLRPEWWPPRLKIEKRTRQMERDAEYTALVYEYVEEGENEEAAVEESLKFFREAVESDWCYKYKTILIKGRSQSSRFLSKFLFSK
;
A
#
# COMPACT_ATOMS: atom_id res chain seq x y z
N MET A 1 16.58 -1.64 -12.45
CA MET A 1 15.72 -0.53 -12.93
C MET A 1 14.42 -0.62 -12.15
N TYR A 2 14.19 0.32 -11.23
CA TYR A 2 13.21 0.23 -10.15
C TYR A 2 11.95 1.01 -10.53
N TYR A 3 10.84 0.32 -10.78
CA TYR A 3 9.59 0.91 -11.26
C TYR A 3 8.62 1.16 -10.09
N ALA A 4 8.38 2.43 -9.76
CA ALA A 4 7.54 2.80 -8.62
C ALA A 4 6.09 2.25 -8.74
N LEU A 5 5.52 2.19 -9.96
CA LEU A 5 4.22 1.56 -10.17
C LEU A 5 4.20 0.09 -9.77
N GLN A 6 5.26 -0.67 -10.08
CA GLN A 6 5.33 -2.10 -9.72
C GLN A 6 5.27 -2.29 -8.22
N ARG A 7 5.98 -1.46 -7.45
CA ARG A 7 5.95 -1.51 -5.97
C ARG A 7 4.56 -1.17 -5.41
N GLU A 8 3.93 -0.12 -5.91
CA GLU A 8 2.59 0.28 -5.48
C GLU A 8 1.52 -0.78 -5.84
N CYS A 9 1.68 -1.46 -6.98
CA CYS A 9 0.82 -2.58 -7.36
C CYS A 9 1.03 -3.78 -6.43
N GLN A 10 2.28 -4.17 -6.17
CA GLN A 10 2.60 -5.27 -5.24
C GLN A 10 2.02 -4.97 -3.85
N ALA A 11 2.08 -3.71 -3.43
CA ALA A 11 1.46 -3.24 -2.19
C ALA A 11 -0.03 -3.37 -2.12
N SER A 12 -0.70 -2.85 -3.13
CA SER A 12 -2.14 -2.94 -3.18
C SER A 12 -2.61 -4.39 -3.18
N ALA A 13 -1.90 -5.27 -3.90
CA ALA A 13 -2.20 -6.70 -3.94
C ALA A 13 -2.03 -7.41 -2.59
N VAL A 14 -0.95 -7.15 -1.87
CA VAL A 14 -0.71 -7.75 -0.53
C VAL A 14 -1.80 -7.31 0.45
N LEU A 15 -2.13 -6.02 0.50
CA LEU A 15 -3.17 -5.50 1.39
C LEU A 15 -4.56 -6.07 1.06
N GLN A 16 -4.87 -6.22 -0.23
CA GLN A 16 -6.11 -6.87 -0.66
C GLN A 16 -6.18 -8.34 -0.26
N LEU A 17 -5.05 -9.06 -0.34
CA LEU A 17 -4.96 -10.45 0.10
C LEU A 17 -5.19 -10.56 1.61
N MET A 18 -4.54 -9.71 2.41
CA MET A 18 -4.73 -9.67 3.86
C MET A 18 -6.20 -9.39 4.24
N GLN A 19 -6.80 -8.40 3.58
CA GLN A 19 -8.21 -8.07 3.80
C GLN A 19 -9.15 -9.21 3.41
N ALA A 20 -8.86 -9.91 2.31
CA ALA A 20 -9.66 -11.06 1.87
C ALA A 20 -9.53 -12.24 2.83
N ALA A 21 -8.32 -12.51 3.35
CA ALA A 21 -8.07 -13.58 4.31
C ALA A 21 -8.85 -13.35 5.61
N LEU A 22 -8.88 -12.11 6.11
CA LEU A 22 -9.64 -11.74 7.31
C LEU A 22 -11.17 -11.80 7.10
N ALA A 23 -11.65 -11.59 5.88
CA ALA A 23 -13.06 -11.65 5.55
C ALA A 23 -13.57 -13.08 5.25
N GLN A 24 -12.67 -14.06 5.12
CA GLN A 24 -13.00 -15.43 4.73
C GLN A 24 -13.63 -16.20 5.89
N ARG A 25 -14.86 -16.69 5.70
CA ARG A 25 -15.60 -17.43 6.75
C ARG A 25 -15.11 -18.88 6.93
N ASP A 26 -14.69 -19.53 5.84
CA ASP A 26 -14.26 -20.93 5.81
C ASP A 26 -12.71 -21.04 5.79
N ALA A 27 -12.04 -20.17 6.56
CA ALA A 27 -10.59 -20.13 6.59
C ALA A 27 -9.99 -21.42 7.19
N PRO A 28 -8.82 -21.89 6.70
CA PRO A 28 -8.17 -23.11 7.19
C PRO A 28 -7.62 -23.02 8.63
N GLY A 29 -7.73 -21.87 9.29
CA GLY A 29 -7.24 -21.62 10.64
C GLY A 29 -7.10 -20.12 10.92
N PRO A 30 -6.78 -19.73 12.18
CA PRO A 30 -6.56 -18.33 12.56
C PRO A 30 -5.31 -17.77 11.90
N ILE A 31 -5.28 -16.44 11.72
CA ILE A 31 -4.09 -15.72 11.25
C ILE A 31 -3.25 -15.37 12.49
N LEU A 32 -2.15 -16.09 12.68
CA LEU A 32 -1.25 -15.92 13.82
C LEU A 32 0.02 -15.20 13.35
N VAL A 33 0.41 -14.14 14.04
CA VAL A 33 1.59 -13.31 13.70
C VAL A 33 2.44 -13.04 14.94
N TYR A 34 3.72 -12.77 14.72
CA TYR A 34 4.61 -12.24 15.75
C TYR A 34 4.23 -10.78 16.09
N PRO A 35 3.93 -10.44 17.35
CA PRO A 35 3.47 -9.10 17.74
C PRO A 35 4.54 -8.00 17.59
N GLN A 36 5.82 -8.36 17.38
CA GLN A 36 6.91 -7.43 17.11
C GLN A 36 8.02 -8.17 16.33
N PRO A 37 7.89 -8.37 15.02
CA PRO A 37 8.89 -9.11 14.26
C PRO A 37 10.25 -8.41 14.36
N TRP A 38 11.26 -9.14 14.84
CA TRP A 38 12.60 -8.65 15.10
C TRP A 38 13.45 -8.65 13.82
N ASP A 39 13.23 -9.64 12.96
CA ASP A 39 13.99 -9.82 11.73
C ASP A 39 13.10 -9.96 10.48
N TRP A 40 13.76 -10.10 9.34
CA TRP A 40 13.09 -10.27 8.05
C TRP A 40 12.32 -11.59 7.95
N VAL A 41 12.78 -12.65 8.63
CA VAL A 41 12.17 -13.97 8.57
C VAL A 41 10.82 -13.93 9.27
N GLU A 42 10.76 -13.42 10.50
CA GLU A 42 9.51 -13.26 11.25
C GLU A 42 8.51 -12.34 10.51
N GLY A 43 9.00 -11.23 9.93
CA GLY A 43 8.17 -10.34 9.12
C GLY A 43 7.63 -11.02 7.85
N HIS A 44 8.43 -11.88 7.22
CA HIS A 44 8.00 -12.66 6.07
C HIS A 44 6.97 -13.73 6.46
N GLU A 45 7.18 -14.44 7.56
CA GLU A 45 6.23 -15.41 8.10
C GLU A 45 4.90 -14.76 8.49
N ASN A 46 4.92 -13.55 9.06
CA ASN A 46 3.71 -12.76 9.33
C ASN A 46 2.93 -12.45 8.05
N MET A 47 3.61 -12.04 6.97
CA MET A 47 2.92 -11.84 5.69
C MET A 47 2.35 -13.15 5.13
N LEU A 48 3.06 -14.27 5.27
CA LEU A 48 2.61 -15.57 4.82
C LEU A 48 1.44 -16.12 5.64
N ALA A 49 1.28 -15.74 6.91
CA ALA A 49 0.15 -16.14 7.77
C ALA A 49 -1.23 -15.79 7.17
N PHE A 50 -1.29 -14.77 6.32
CA PHE A 50 -2.51 -14.40 5.58
C PHE A 50 -2.81 -15.32 4.39
N SER A 51 -1.89 -16.18 3.96
CA SER A 51 -2.11 -17.17 2.90
C SER A 51 -2.74 -18.46 3.43
N ASP A 52 -3.78 -18.94 2.75
CA ASP A 52 -4.42 -20.22 3.05
C ASP A 52 -3.44 -21.39 2.96
N GLU A 53 -2.50 -21.34 2.00
CA GLU A 53 -1.50 -22.39 1.81
C GLU A 53 -0.58 -22.51 3.02
N TRP A 54 -0.21 -21.37 3.61
CA TRP A 54 0.63 -21.33 4.80
C TRP A 54 -0.13 -21.87 6.01
N ARG A 55 -1.36 -21.39 6.22
CA ARG A 55 -2.21 -21.87 7.33
C ARG A 55 -2.51 -23.37 7.25
N ARG A 56 -2.66 -23.94 6.06
CA ARG A 56 -2.84 -25.41 5.87
C ARG A 56 -1.60 -26.24 6.21
N LYS A 57 -0.39 -25.68 6.05
CA LYS A 57 0.85 -26.37 6.42
C LYS A 57 1.03 -26.46 7.95
N GLY A 58 0.31 -25.63 8.69
CA GLY A 58 0.48 -25.49 10.13
C GLY A 58 1.68 -24.61 10.49
N LEU A 59 1.84 -24.34 11.79
CA LEU A 59 2.96 -23.54 12.28
C LEU A 59 4.29 -24.28 12.02
N PRO A 60 5.34 -23.56 11.58
CA PRO A 60 6.69 -24.11 11.52
C PRO A 60 7.14 -24.69 12.86
N ALA A 61 8.01 -25.71 12.82
CA ALA A 61 8.46 -26.41 14.03
C ALA A 61 9.25 -25.52 15.02
N HIS A 62 9.80 -24.39 14.55
CA HIS A 62 10.50 -23.42 15.37
C HIS A 62 9.58 -22.37 15.99
N CYS A 63 8.30 -22.31 15.61
CA CYS A 63 7.37 -21.34 16.15
C CYS A 63 6.79 -21.83 17.48
N ASN A 64 6.89 -20.99 18.52
CA ASN A 64 6.17 -21.20 19.76
C ASN A 64 4.76 -20.56 19.66
N PRO A 65 3.66 -21.33 19.73
CA PRO A 65 2.31 -20.77 19.63
C PRO A 65 1.99 -19.72 20.70
N ASP A 66 2.60 -19.83 21.88
CA ASP A 66 2.38 -18.92 23.01
C ASP A 66 2.96 -17.51 22.77
N GLU A 67 3.83 -17.36 21.77
CA GLU A 67 4.48 -16.09 21.40
C GLU A 67 3.75 -15.37 20.25
N LEU A 68 2.75 -16.03 19.64
CA LEU A 68 2.00 -15.50 18.52
C LEU A 68 0.70 -14.83 18.97
N VAL A 69 0.27 -13.82 18.22
CA VAL A 69 -1.00 -13.14 18.43
C VAL A 69 -1.93 -13.35 17.24
N GLU A 70 -3.22 -13.51 17.51
CA GLU A 70 -4.23 -13.63 16.47
C GLU A 70 -4.60 -12.25 15.91
N VAL A 71 -4.58 -12.14 14.59
CA VAL A 71 -5.08 -10.97 13.85
C VAL A 71 -6.50 -11.25 13.39
N THR A 72 -7.46 -10.49 13.93
CA THR A 72 -8.89 -10.65 13.65
C THR A 72 -9.47 -9.48 12.86
N SER A 73 -8.76 -8.36 12.80
CA SER A 73 -9.18 -7.16 12.08
C SER A 73 -8.02 -6.51 11.33
N MET A 74 -8.37 -5.69 10.36
CA MET A 74 -7.43 -4.84 9.63
C MET A 74 -7.94 -3.41 9.64
N PRO A 75 -7.08 -2.41 9.89
CA PRO A 75 -7.45 -1.01 9.85
C PRO A 75 -7.96 -0.63 8.45
N ARG A 76 -8.75 0.44 8.37
CA ARG A 76 -9.25 0.92 7.08
C ARG A 76 -8.10 1.41 6.20
N VAL A 77 -7.79 0.63 5.17
CA VAL A 77 -6.88 1.03 4.10
C VAL A 77 -7.63 1.61 2.91
N ARG A 78 -7.03 2.59 2.23
CA ARG A 78 -7.60 3.15 1.00
C ARG A 78 -7.73 2.06 -0.04
N LYS A 79 -8.93 1.91 -0.62
CA LYS A 79 -9.12 0.92 -1.68
C LYS A 79 -8.34 1.32 -2.93
N CYS A 80 -7.62 0.36 -3.50
CA CYS A 80 -7.06 0.46 -4.85
C CYS A 80 -8.04 -0.21 -5.82
N TYR A 81 -8.61 0.56 -6.74
CA TYR A 81 -9.52 0.07 -7.78
C TYR A 81 -8.78 -0.49 -9.01
N GLY A 82 -7.46 -0.53 -8.96
CA GLY A 82 -6.60 -1.04 -10.01
C GLY A 82 -5.98 0.06 -10.86
N TRP A 83 -5.62 -0.29 -12.09
CA TRP A 83 -5.00 0.63 -13.03
C TRP A 83 -5.88 0.89 -14.24
N ILE A 84 -5.77 2.11 -14.76
CA ILE A 84 -6.39 2.52 -16.01
C ILE A 84 -5.35 3.04 -16.96
N LYS A 85 -5.59 2.84 -18.24
CA LYS A 85 -4.80 3.48 -19.29
C LYS A 85 -5.46 4.78 -19.71
N ILE A 86 -4.66 5.83 -19.80
CA ILE A 86 -5.13 7.18 -20.15
C ILE A 86 -4.30 7.69 -21.32
N LYS A 87 -4.98 8.14 -22.37
CA LYS A 87 -4.31 8.81 -23.49
C LYS A 87 -3.83 10.19 -23.04
N GLY A 88 -2.62 10.58 -23.46
CA GLY A 88 -2.07 11.90 -23.21
C GLY A 88 -3.04 13.00 -23.62
N GLU A 89 -3.69 12.86 -24.78
CA GLU A 89 -4.71 13.79 -25.25
C GLU A 89 -5.81 14.08 -24.22
N THR A 90 -6.27 13.07 -23.48
CA THR A 90 -7.27 13.23 -22.42
C THR A 90 -6.72 14.04 -21.25
N LEU A 91 -5.45 13.83 -20.88
CA LEU A 91 -4.78 14.59 -19.82
C LEU A 91 -4.54 16.05 -20.23
N PHE A 92 -4.25 16.30 -21.51
CA PHE A 92 -4.09 17.66 -22.05
C PHE A 92 -5.40 18.47 -22.13
N ARG A 93 -6.57 17.82 -22.01
CA ARG A 93 -7.86 18.50 -21.85
C ARG A 93 -8.09 18.99 -20.42
N LEU A 94 -7.33 18.50 -19.44
CA LEU A 94 -7.38 18.99 -18.07
C LEU A 94 -6.78 20.40 -18.00
N ARG A 95 -7.17 21.17 -16.98
CA ARG A 95 -6.63 22.51 -16.80
C ARG A 95 -5.10 22.47 -16.60
N PRO A 96 -4.33 23.41 -17.19
CA PRO A 96 -2.87 23.40 -17.12
C PRO A 96 -2.29 23.37 -15.69
N GLU A 97 -3.02 23.90 -14.70
CA GLU A 97 -2.61 23.88 -13.29
C GLU A 97 -2.58 22.47 -12.70
N TRP A 98 -3.24 21.51 -13.36
CA TRP A 98 -3.28 20.10 -12.95
C TRP A 98 -2.25 19.26 -13.68
N TRP A 99 -1.51 19.84 -14.62
CA TRP A 99 -0.49 19.11 -15.35
C TRP A 99 0.73 18.88 -14.46
N PRO A 100 1.39 17.72 -14.60
CA PRO A 100 2.63 17.48 -13.89
C PRO A 100 3.67 18.54 -14.30
N PRO A 101 4.47 19.07 -13.35
CA PRO A 101 5.49 20.04 -13.67
C PRO A 101 6.53 19.44 -14.61
N ARG A 102 7.03 20.25 -15.55
CA ARG A 102 8.16 19.86 -16.40
C ARG A 102 9.42 19.80 -15.54
N LEU A 103 9.97 18.61 -15.35
CA LEU A 103 11.14 18.39 -14.52
C LEU A 103 12.31 17.95 -15.41
N LYS A 104 13.42 18.68 -15.33
CA LYS A 104 14.67 18.26 -15.96
C LYS A 104 15.49 17.51 -14.91
N ILE A 105 15.56 16.19 -15.05
CA ILE A 105 16.38 15.33 -14.20
C ILE A 105 17.57 14.90 -15.04
N GLU A 106 18.73 15.45 -14.73
CA GLU A 106 19.98 15.23 -15.47
C GLU A 106 19.83 15.55 -16.98
N LYS A 107 19.98 14.53 -17.84
CA LYS A 107 19.85 14.62 -19.30
C LYS A 107 18.44 14.34 -19.82
N ARG A 108 17.48 13.97 -18.95
CA ARG A 108 16.10 13.64 -19.34
C ARG A 108 15.13 14.71 -18.88
N THR A 109 14.35 15.24 -19.82
CA THR A 109 13.21 16.09 -19.52
C THR A 109 11.99 15.20 -19.31
N ARG A 110 11.48 15.14 -18.08
CA ARG A 110 10.17 14.55 -17.79
C ARG A 110 9.10 15.57 -18.14
N GLN A 111 8.39 15.30 -19.23
CA GLN A 111 7.24 16.07 -19.67
C GLN A 111 6.11 15.12 -20.07
N MET A 112 4.89 15.62 -19.98
CA MET A 112 3.73 14.93 -20.52
C MET A 112 3.71 15.13 -22.04
N GLU A 113 3.51 14.06 -22.77
CA GLU A 113 3.43 14.00 -24.23
C GLU A 113 1.99 13.70 -24.62
N ARG A 114 1.49 14.42 -25.62
CA ARG A 114 0.08 14.35 -26.00
C ARG A 114 -0.26 12.98 -26.61
N ASP A 115 0.67 12.41 -27.36
CA ASP A 115 0.45 11.21 -28.15
C ASP A 115 0.85 9.92 -27.39
N ALA A 116 1.32 10.05 -26.15
CA ALA A 116 1.69 8.92 -25.31
C ALA A 116 0.49 8.29 -24.59
N GLU A 117 0.63 7.01 -24.21
CA GLU A 117 -0.31 6.31 -23.35
C GLU A 117 0.27 6.19 -21.93
N TYR A 118 -0.49 6.62 -20.94
CA TYR A 118 -0.11 6.61 -19.54
C TYR A 118 -0.85 5.51 -18.79
N THR A 119 -0.18 4.92 -17.79
CA THR A 119 -0.84 4.05 -16.82
C THR A 119 -1.00 4.82 -15.51
N ALA A 120 -2.22 4.82 -14.97
CA ALA A 120 -2.57 5.49 -13.72
C ALA A 120 -3.14 4.47 -12.74
N LEU A 121 -2.79 4.61 -11.46
CA LEU A 121 -3.45 3.90 -10.36
C LEU A 121 -4.67 4.69 -9.89
N VAL A 122 -5.76 3.99 -9.64
CA VAL A 122 -7.01 4.58 -9.18
C VAL A 122 -7.23 4.16 -7.74
N TYR A 123 -7.27 5.13 -6.84
CA TYR A 123 -7.52 4.92 -5.42
C TYR A 123 -8.85 5.53 -4.99
N GLU A 124 -9.38 5.03 -3.87
CA GLU A 124 -10.44 5.68 -3.11
C GLU A 124 -10.01 7.09 -2.72
N TYR A 125 -10.87 8.04 -3.06
CA TYR A 125 -10.74 9.41 -2.59
C TYR A 125 -11.24 9.49 -1.15
N VAL A 126 -10.38 9.95 -0.25
CA VAL A 126 -10.71 10.22 1.16
C VAL A 126 -10.58 11.71 1.36
N GLU A 127 -11.65 12.35 1.83
CA GLU A 127 -11.68 13.78 2.11
C GLU A 127 -10.66 14.15 3.18
N GLU A 128 -10.13 15.38 3.09
CA GLU A 128 -9.24 15.91 4.11
C GLU A 128 -10.04 16.17 5.39
N GLY A 129 -9.56 15.61 6.49
CA GLY A 129 -10.17 15.73 7.82
C GLY A 129 -9.11 15.52 8.90
N GLU A 130 -9.50 15.75 10.15
CA GLU A 130 -8.62 15.45 11.29
C GLU A 130 -8.46 13.94 11.42
N ASN A 131 -7.21 13.50 11.64
CA ASN A 131 -6.93 12.10 11.90
C ASN A 131 -7.26 11.79 13.36
N GLU A 132 -8.08 10.78 13.60
CA GLU A 132 -8.30 10.23 14.93
C GLU A 132 -7.04 9.50 15.41
N GLU A 133 -6.46 9.94 16.52
CA GLU A 133 -5.19 9.42 17.04
C GLU A 133 -5.23 7.90 17.28
N ALA A 134 -6.32 7.40 17.87
CA ALA A 134 -6.51 5.98 18.12
C ALA A 134 -6.51 5.15 16.82
N ALA A 135 -7.13 5.64 15.75
CA ALA A 135 -7.16 4.95 14.45
C ALA A 135 -5.77 4.93 13.78
N VAL A 136 -4.98 5.99 13.99
CA VAL A 136 -3.59 6.05 13.51
C VAL A 136 -2.71 5.05 14.27
N GLU A 137 -2.84 4.98 15.60
CA GLU A 137 -2.10 4.03 16.42
C GLU A 137 -2.45 2.57 16.07
N GLU A 138 -3.74 2.26 15.93
CA GLU A 138 -4.20 0.94 15.48
C GLU A 138 -3.60 0.58 14.11
N SER A 139 -3.61 1.54 13.18
CA SER A 139 -3.03 1.34 11.86
C SER A 139 -1.54 1.06 11.91
N LEU A 140 -0.79 1.85 12.68
CA LEU A 140 0.65 1.68 12.85
C LEU A 140 1.00 0.34 13.50
N LYS A 141 0.21 -0.08 14.50
CA LYS A 141 0.37 -1.37 15.16
C LYS A 141 0.18 -2.50 14.14
N PHE A 142 -0.94 -2.50 13.41
CA PHE A 142 -1.19 -3.50 12.37
C PHE A 142 -0.07 -3.54 11.33
N PHE A 143 0.37 -2.40 10.79
CA PHE A 143 1.42 -2.39 9.76
C PHE A 143 2.79 -2.81 10.28
N ARG A 144 3.07 -2.60 11.57
CA ARG A 144 4.31 -3.07 12.20
C ARG A 144 4.30 -4.59 12.38
N GLU A 145 3.15 -5.16 12.73
CA GLU A 145 2.97 -6.58 13.00
C GLU A 145 2.82 -7.39 11.71
N ALA A 146 1.90 -6.99 10.83
CA ALA A 146 1.51 -7.77 9.67
C ALA A 146 2.40 -7.55 8.43
N VAL A 147 3.16 -6.46 8.38
CA VAL A 147 3.87 -6.03 7.17
C VAL A 147 5.35 -5.78 7.48
N GLU A 148 6.21 -6.15 6.53
CA GLU A 148 7.66 -5.97 6.60
C GLU A 148 8.04 -4.51 6.96
N SER A 149 9.02 -4.34 7.86
CA SER A 149 9.44 -3.05 8.44
C SER A 149 9.85 -2.00 7.39
N ASP A 150 10.35 -2.43 6.24
CA ASP A 150 10.74 -1.57 5.12
C ASP A 150 9.52 -0.90 4.41
N TRP A 151 8.31 -1.46 4.61
CA TRP A 151 7.06 -0.85 4.20
C TRP A 151 6.64 0.27 5.15
N CYS A 152 6.82 0.04 6.45
CA CYS A 152 6.43 0.99 7.48
C CYS A 152 7.14 2.34 7.29
N TYR A 153 8.42 2.37 6.87
CA TYR A 153 9.13 3.61 6.55
C TYR A 153 8.53 4.42 5.37
N LYS A 154 7.95 3.75 4.36
CA LYS A 154 7.29 4.44 3.24
C LYS A 154 5.87 4.88 3.56
N TYR A 155 5.08 4.06 4.25
CA TYR A 155 3.71 4.43 4.66
C TYR A 155 3.67 5.47 5.78
N LYS A 156 4.72 5.55 6.62
CA LYS A 156 4.93 6.65 7.57
C LYS A 156 4.99 8.02 6.86
N THR A 157 5.47 8.07 5.62
CA THR A 157 5.49 9.30 4.80
C THR A 157 4.09 9.65 4.25
N ILE A 158 3.23 8.65 4.02
CA ILE A 158 1.85 8.84 3.57
C ILE A 158 0.94 9.25 4.74
N LEU A 159 1.15 8.69 5.93
CA LEU A 159 0.40 9.02 7.15
C LEU A 159 0.80 10.38 7.77
N ILE A 160 2.07 10.79 7.67
CA ILE A 160 2.56 12.06 8.27
C ILE A 160 2.33 13.29 7.38
N LYS A 161 1.91 13.13 6.12
CA LYS A 161 1.60 14.26 5.22
C LYS A 161 0.28 14.99 5.53
N GLY A 162 -0.17 14.94 6.80
CA GLY A 162 -1.34 15.64 7.33
C GLY A 162 -1.02 16.96 8.05
N ARG A 163 0.23 17.45 8.04
CA ARG A 163 0.54 18.80 8.53
C ARG A 163 1.32 19.60 7.49
N SER A 164 0.72 20.75 7.13
CA SER A 164 1.29 21.89 6.39
C SER A 164 0.90 22.00 4.91
N GLN A 165 -0.10 22.88 4.73
CA GLN A 165 -0.37 23.78 3.61
C GLN A 165 -0.83 23.21 2.26
N SER A 166 -2.11 23.48 1.98
CA SER A 166 -2.59 24.05 0.71
C SER A 166 -1.98 23.43 -0.55
N SER A 167 -2.41 22.22 -0.90
CA SER A 167 -2.58 21.86 -2.30
C SER A 167 -3.38 20.57 -2.39
N ARG A 168 -4.43 20.61 -3.21
CA ARG A 168 -5.24 19.46 -3.62
C ARG A 168 -4.33 18.36 -4.17
N PHE A 169 -3.91 17.43 -3.33
CA PHE A 169 -3.06 16.31 -3.72
C PHE A 169 -3.95 15.12 -4.08
N LEU A 170 -4.44 15.11 -5.33
CA LEU A 170 -4.53 13.83 -6.04
C LEU A 170 -3.10 13.26 -6.06
N SER A 171 -2.89 12.10 -5.45
CA SER A 171 -1.64 11.35 -5.55
C SER A 171 -1.44 10.89 -7.00
N LYS A 172 -1.04 11.81 -7.88
CA LYS A 172 -0.81 11.58 -9.31
C LYS A 172 0.53 10.91 -9.51
N PHE A 173 0.56 9.60 -9.43
CA PHE A 173 1.63 8.80 -10.03
C PHE A 173 1.23 8.47 -11.47
N LEU A 174 1.50 9.40 -12.38
CA LEU A 174 1.47 9.14 -13.82
C LEU A 174 2.87 8.66 -14.24
N PHE A 175 2.96 7.42 -14.73
CA PHE A 175 4.21 6.89 -15.28
C PHE A 175 4.08 6.74 -16.80
N SER A 176 5.03 7.31 -17.53
CA SER A 176 5.25 7.04 -18.96
C SER A 176 6.06 5.76 -19.11
N LYS A 177 5.74 4.96 -20.14
CA LYS A 177 6.66 3.92 -20.65
C LYS A 177 7.87 4.56 -21.30
#